data_AF-A0A526YRP9-F1
#
_entry.id   AF-A0A526YRP9-F1
#
_cell.length_a   1.000
_cell.length_b   1.000
_cell.length_c   1.000
_cell.angle_alpha   90.00
_cell.angle_beta   90.00
_cell.angle_gamma   90.00
#
_symmetry.space_group_name_H-M   'P 1'
#
loop_
_entity.id
_entity.type
_entity.pdbx_description
1 polymer ?
#
loop_
_entity_poly.entity_id
_entity_poly.type
_entity_poly.pdbx_seq_one_letter_code
_entity_poly.pdbx_strand_id
1 'polypeptide(L)' 'DKILLEKWARREKDSRAVIFSPMGKQSFERVFLA' A
#
# COMPACT_ATOMS: atom_id res chain seq x y z
N ASP A 1 3.80 6.38 5.81
CA ASP A 1 2.90 7.21 4.97
C ASP A 1 3.09 7.12 3.45
N LYS A 2 4.29 6.90 2.91
CA LYS A 2 4.53 6.89 1.45
C LYS A 2 3.58 5.98 0.65
N ILE A 3 3.28 4.78 1.15
CA ILE A 3 2.35 3.84 0.48
C ILE A 3 0.88 4.31 0.45
N LEU A 4 0.48 5.19 1.36
CA LEU A 4 -0.87 5.78 1.37
C LEU A 4 -0.91 7.03 0.48
N LEU A 5 0.16 7.84 0.52
CA LEU A 5 0.33 9.02 -0.33
C LEU A 5 0.36 8.65 -1.83
N GLU A 6 1.07 7.59 -2.18
CA GLU A 6 1.13 7.03 -3.54
C GLU A 6 -0.12 6.20 -3.90
N LYS A 7 -1.10 6.10 -2.99
CA LYS A 7 -2.34 5.32 -3.15
C LYS A 7 -2.12 3.83 -3.43
N TRP A 8 -0.97 3.28 -3.02
CA TRP A 8 -0.66 1.86 -3.14
C TRP A 8 -1.42 1.02 -2.11
N ALA A 9 -1.75 1.61 -0.98
CA ALA A 9 -2.56 0.98 0.05
C ALA A 9 -3.69 1.89 0.51
N ARG A 10 -4.72 1.30 1.09
CA ARG A 10 -5.84 1.99 1.75
C ARG A 10 -5.98 1.53 3.19
N ARG A 11 -6.46 2.42 4.05
CA ARG A 11 -6.94 2.06 5.39
C ARG A 11 -8.43 1.74 5.29
N GLU A 12 -8.85 0.68 5.95
CA GLU A 12 -10.28 0.48 6.17
C GLU A 12 -10.76 1.44 7.26
N LYS A 13 -11.90 2.08 6.99
CA LYS A 13 -12.62 2.85 8.00
C LYS A 13 -13.05 1.84 9.07
N ASP A 14 -12.69 2.09 10.33
CA ASP A 14 -12.91 1.18 11.48
C ASP A 14 -11.87 0.06 11.68
N SER A 15 -10.80 0.00 10.89
CA SER A 15 -9.69 -0.94 11.11
C SER A 15 -8.32 -0.28 10.98
N ARG A 16 -7.37 -0.71 11.83
CA ARG A 16 -5.95 -0.29 11.72
C ARG A 16 -5.22 -1.01 10.59
N ALA A 17 -5.89 -1.94 9.90
CA ALA A 17 -5.33 -2.64 8.77
C ALA A 17 -5.04 -1.69 7.60
N VAL A 18 -3.82 -1.80 7.07
CA VAL A 18 -3.41 -1.14 5.83
C VAL A 18 -3.34 -2.23 4.77
N ILE A 19 -4.23 -2.16 3.79
CA ILE A 19 -4.37 -3.18 2.77
C ILE A 19 -3.83 -2.62 1.46
N PHE A 20 -2.88 -3.33 0.86
CA PHE A 20 -2.37 -2.99 -0.47
C PHE A 20 -3.40 -3.31 -1.55
N SER A 21 -3.49 -2.44 -2.54
CA SER A 21 -4.12 -2.81 -3.80
C SER A 21 -3.19 -3.76 -4.57
N PRO A 22 -3.72 -4.58 -5.50
CA PRO A 22 -2.89 -5.49 -6.29
C PRO A 22 -1.76 -4.75 -7.04
N MET A 23 -2.05 -3.60 -7.64
CA MET A 23 -1.06 -2.76 -8.33
C MET A 23 -0.10 -2.07 -7.34
N GLY A 24 -0.61 -1.63 -6.19
CA GLY A 24 0.20 -1.03 -5.14
C GLY A 24 1.20 -2.01 -4.53
N LYS A 25 0.83 -3.28 -4.41
CA LYS A 25 1.72 -4.35 -3.96
C LYS A 25 2.90 -4.54 -4.93
N GLN A 26 2.63 -4.67 -6.23
CA GLN A 26 3.68 -4.79 -7.24
C GLN A 26 4.62 -3.57 -7.27
N SER A 27 4.05 -2.37 -7.12
CA SER A 27 4.84 -1.13 -7.08
C SER A 27 5.71 -1.05 -5.83
N PHE A 28 5.18 -1.48 -4.69
CA PHE A 28 5.94 -1.59 -3.44
C PHE A 28 7.08 -2.61 -3.55
N GLU A 29 6.79 -3.81 -4.04
CA GLU A 29 7.78 -4.88 -4.23
C GLU A 29 8.95 -4.41 -5.10
N ARG A 30 8.66 -3.76 -6.23
CA ARG A 30 9.71 -3.22 -7.12
C ARG A 30 10.61 -2.19 -6.46
N VAL A 31 10.06 -1.34 -5.58
CA VAL A 31 10.80 -0.20 -4.99
C VAL A 31 11.57 -0.61 -3.74
N PHE A 32 11.07 -1.57 -2.97
CA PHE A 32 11.61 -1.86 -1.63
C PHE A 32 12.12 -3.28 -1.43
N LEU A 33 11.78 -4.23 -2.31
CA LEU A 33 12.15 -5.65 -2.18
C LEU A 33 13.01 -6.17 -3.35
N ALA A 34 13.55 -5.26 -4.18
CA ALA A 34 14.51 -5.58 -5.24
C ALA A 34 15.90 -5.86 -4.67
#